data_AF-A0A975R804-F1
#
_entry.id   AF-A0A975R804-F1
#
_cell.length_a   1.000
_cell.length_b   1.000
_cell.length_c   1.000
_cell.angle_alpha   90.00
_cell.angle_beta   90.00
_cell.angle_gamma   90.00
#
_symmetry.space_group_name_H-M   'P 1'
#
loop_
_entity.id
_entity.type
_entity.pdbx_description
1 polymer ?
#
loop_
_entity_poly.entity_id
_entity_poly.type
_entity_poly.pdbx_seq_one_letter_code
_entity_poly.pdbx_strand_id
1 'polypeptide(L)' 'MKNLFGFLRGPLVVKLAITPDVLAELIEKGQLHATDFKCLDLGSKHIVGKIFLTLAKAKLNNLISG' A
#
# COMPACT_ATOMS: atom_id res chain seq x y z
N MET A 1 -14.27 14.70 33.70
CA MET A 1 -14.29 14.00 32.40
C MET A 1 -13.52 14.82 31.38
N LYS A 2 -12.22 14.59 31.23
CA LYS A 2 -11.40 15.27 30.22
C LYS A 2 -10.56 14.19 29.53
N ASN A 3 -10.61 14.18 28.20
CA ASN A 3 -9.70 13.49 27.27
C ASN A 3 -10.12 12.13 26.67
N LEU A 4 -11.40 11.74 26.65
CA LEU A 4 -11.83 10.59 25.84
C LEU A 4 -11.82 10.88 24.31
N PHE A 5 -11.86 12.15 23.91
CA PHE A 5 -11.90 12.57 22.50
C PHE A 5 -10.53 12.73 21.83
N GLY A 6 -9.42 12.68 22.59
CA GLY A 6 -8.07 12.76 22.02
C GLY A 6 -7.69 11.52 21.20
N PHE A 7 -8.29 10.37 21.54
CA PHE A 7 -8.02 9.08 20.89
C PHE A 7 -8.67 8.93 19.50
N LEU A 8 -9.64 9.79 19.16
CA LEU A 8 -10.32 9.77 17.87
C LEU A 8 -9.64 10.61 16.79
N ARG A 9 -8.55 11.32 17.11
CA ARG A 9 -7.68 11.94 16.09
C ARG A 9 -6.87 10.82 15.43
N GLY A 10 -7.49 10.17 14.44
CA GLY A 10 -6.77 9.29 13.53
C GLY A 10 -5.58 10.02 12.90
N PRO A 11 -4.49 9.31 12.56
CA PRO A 11 -3.35 9.91 11.90
C PRO A 11 -3.81 10.65 10.65
N LEU A 12 -3.16 11.79 10.34
CA LEU A 12 -3.36 12.48 9.07
C LEU A 12 -3.08 11.49 7.93
N VAL A 13 -4.16 11.05 7.29
CA VAL A 13 -4.09 10.13 6.16
C VAL A 13 -4.08 10.91 4.86
N VAL A 14 -3.30 10.43 3.90
CA VAL A 14 -3.19 11.05 2.57
C VAL A 14 -3.72 10.10 1.50
N LYS A 15 -4.19 10.68 0.40
CA LYS A 15 -4.57 9.93 -0.80
C LYS A 15 -3.33 9.53 -1.60
N LEU A 16 -3.39 8.37 -2.25
CA LEU A 16 -2.39 7.99 -3.23
C LEU A 16 -2.45 8.95 -4.43
N ALA A 17 -1.32 9.58 -4.75
CA ALA A 17 -1.20 10.56 -5.84
C ALA A 17 -0.40 10.04 -7.04
N ILE A 18 -0.01 8.75 -7.03
CA ILE A 18 0.74 8.08 -8.09
C ILE A 18 -0.21 7.16 -8.85
N THR A 19 -0.04 7.09 -10.18
CA THR A 19 -0.83 6.19 -11.02
C THR A 19 -0.49 4.72 -10.73
N PRO A 20 -1.44 3.78 -10.82
CA PRO A 20 -1.21 2.38 -10.46
C PRO A 20 -0.06 1.70 -11.22
N ASP A 21 0.11 2.00 -12.51
CA ASP A 21 1.14 1.37 -13.35
C ASP A 21 2.56 1.77 -12.91
N VAL A 22 2.77 3.07 -12.67
CA VAL A 22 4.05 3.60 -12.17
C VAL A 22 4.32 3.05 -10.77
N LEU A 23 3.30 3.00 -9.91
CA LEU A 23 3.43 2.43 -8.58
C LEU A 23 3.85 0.95 -8.62
N ALA A 24 3.24 0.15 -9.50
CA ALA A 24 3.58 -1.25 -9.66
C ALA A 24 5.04 -1.44 -10.10
N GLU A 25 5.51 -0.65 -11.06
CA GLU A 25 6.90 -0.68 -11.53
C GLU A 25 7.89 -0.34 -10.39
N LEU A 26 7.60 0.68 -9.59
CA LEU A 26 8.44 1.08 -8.46
C LEU A 26 8.49 -0.01 -7.37
N ILE A 27 7.37 -0.68 -7.10
CA ILE A 27 7.31 -1.80 -6.14
C ILE A 27 8.09 -3.01 -6.67
N GLU A 28 7.90 -3.35 -7.95
CA GLU A 28 8.58 -4.48 -8.59
C GLU A 28 10.10 -4.31 -8.59
N LYS A 29 10.59 -3.10 -8.83
CA LYS A 29 12.01 -2.74 -8.73
C LYS A 29 12.55 -2.66 -7.30
N GLY A 30 11.70 -2.81 -6.28
CA GLY A 30 12.08 -2.67 -4.87
C GLY A 30 12.40 -1.23 -4.45
N GLN A 31 11.92 -0.24 -5.19
CA GLN A 31 12.11 1.18 -4.88
C GLN A 31 11.08 1.69 -3.87
N LEU A 32 9.94 1.01 -3.76
CA LEU A 32 8.91 1.27 -2.76
C LEU A 32 8.55 -0.02 -2.02
N HIS A 33 8.43 0.06 -0.70
CA HIS A 33 8.10 -1.03 0.20
C HIS A 33 6.72 -0.84 0.84
N ALA A 34 6.13 -1.93 1.33
CA ALA A 34 4.82 -1.89 1.99
C ALA A 34 4.77 -0.89 3.18
N THR A 35 5.90 -0.69 3.86
CA THR A 35 6.03 0.25 4.99
C THR A 35 5.87 1.71 4.59
N ASP A 36 6.17 2.05 3.33
CA ASP A 36 6.14 3.42 2.82
C ASP A 36 4.71 3.95 2.70
N PHE A 37 3.71 3.06 2.73
CA PHE A 37 2.29 3.36 2.55
C PHE A 37 1.49 3.46 3.85
N LYS A 38 2.17 3.53 5.01
CA LYS A 38 1.51 3.56 6.33
C LYS A 38 0.54 4.73 6.51
N CYS A 39 0.85 5.89 5.93
CA CYS A 39 0.05 7.11 6.03
C CYS A 39 -1.10 7.20 5.01
N LEU A 40 -1.29 6.19 4.17
CA LEU A 40 -2.39 6.22 3.22
C LEU A 40 -3.76 6.04 3.90
N ASP A 41 -4.78 6.66 3.30
CA ASP A 41 -6.17 6.36 3.63
C ASP A 41 -6.54 4.91 3.25
N LEU A 42 -7.68 4.43 3.75
CA LEU A 42 -8.07 3.03 3.57
C LEU A 42 -8.28 2.65 2.09
N GLY A 43 -8.84 3.56 1.29
CA GLY A 43 -9.06 3.33 -0.14
C GLY A 43 -7.74 3.19 -0.90
N SER A 44 -6.79 4.08 -0.61
CA SER A 44 -5.45 4.08 -1.18
C SER A 44 -4.65 2.85 -0.73
N LYS A 45 -4.78 2.41 0.52
CA LYS A 45 -4.19 1.16 1.02
C LYS A 45 -4.75 -0.07 0.29
N HIS A 46 -6.03 -0.08 -0.02
CA HIS A 46 -6.64 -1.17 -0.76
C HIS A 46 -6.08 -1.27 -2.19
N ILE A 47 -5.86 -0.13 -2.86
CA ILE A 47 -5.22 -0.09 -4.19
C ILE A 47 -3.80 -0.65 -4.12
N VAL A 48 -2.97 -0.15 -3.21
CA VAL A 48 -1.60 -0.62 -2.99
C VAL A 48 -1.58 -2.13 -2.68
N GLY A 49 -2.48 -2.59 -1.81
CA GLY A 49 -2.59 -4.00 -1.44
C GLY A 49 -2.90 -4.92 -2.63
N LYS A 50 -3.80 -4.49 -3.53
CA LYS A 50 -4.08 -5.24 -4.78
C LYS A 50 -2.83 -5.36 -5.66
N ILE A 51 -2.05 -4.29 -5.77
CA ILE A 51 -0.80 -4.30 -6.55
C ILE A 51 0.19 -5.29 -5.94
N PHE A 52 0.44 -5.22 -4.62
CA PHE A 52 1.33 -6.17 -3.94
C PHE A 52 0.89 -7.63 -4.12
N LEU A 53 -0.39 -7.93 -3.95
CA LEU A 53 -0.91 -9.29 -4.13
C LEU A 53 -0.78 -9.77 -5.59
N THR A 54 -0.98 -8.88 -6.55
CA THR A 54 -0.84 -9.19 -7.98
C THR A 54 0.61 -9.52 -8.33
N LEU A 55 1.55 -8.69 -7.88
CA LEU A 55 2.98 -8.92 -8.06
C LEU A 55 3.46 -10.19 -7.35
N ALA A 56 3.00 -10.43 -6.11
CA ALA A 56 3.31 -11.65 -5.36
C ALA A 56 2.78 -12.90 -6.08
N LYS A 57 1.55 -12.85 -6.62
CA LYS A 57 0.96 -13.94 -7.41
C LYS A 57 1.76 -14.20 -8.68
N ALA A 58 2.15 -13.15 -9.41
CA ALA A 58 2.97 -13.29 -10.62
C ALA A 58 4.32 -13.94 -10.30
N LYS A 59 4.99 -13.48 -9.23
CA LYS A 59 6.25 -14.06 -8.77
C LYS A 59 6.12 -15.52 -8.37
N LEU A 60 5.04 -15.88 -7.66
CA LEU A 60 4.77 -17.25 -7.26
C LEU A 60 4.52 -18.15 -8.47
N ASN A 61 3.74 -17.68 -9.45
CA ASN A 61 3.48 -18.44 -10.69
C ASN A 61 4.77 -18.70 -11.47
N ASN A 62 5.67 -17.72 -11.55
CA ASN A 62 6.96 -17.88 -12.20
C ASN A 62 7.86 -18.89 -11.49
N LEU A 63 7.79 -18.97 -10.15
CA LEU A 63 8.53 -19.97 -9.37
C LEU A 63 7.98 -21.39 -9.53
N ILE A 64 6.67 -21.54 -9.77
CA ILE A 64 6.01 -22.85 -9.95
C ILE A 64 6.15 -23.36 -11.39
N SER A 65 6.24 -22.45 -12.36
CA SER A 65 6.27 -22.78 -13.80
C SER A 65 7.69 -22.87 -14.38
N GLY A 66 8.71 -22.58 -13.57
CA GLY A 66 10.14 -22.60 -13.94
C GLY A 66 10.87 -23.87 -13.52
#